data_AF-A0A3C0N9H3-F1
#
_entry.id   AF-A0A3C0N9H3-F1
#
_cell.length_a   1.000
_cell.length_b   1.000
_cell.length_c   1.000
_cell.angle_alpha   90.00
_cell.angle_beta   90.00
_cell.angle_gamma   90.00
#
_symmetry.space_group_name_H-M   'P 1'
#
loop_
_entity.id
_entity.type
_entity.pdbx_description
1 polymer ?
#
loop_
_entity_poly.entity_id
_entity_poly.type
_entity_poly.pdbx_seq_one_letter_code
_entity_poly.pdbx_strand_id
1 'polypeptide(L)' 'MWSVDSIDYRPLTSQQIINNVMRRVKPGGIVLMHDGGGNRSSTVKALPQIIA' A
#
# COMPACT_ATOMS: atom_id res chain seq x y z
N MET A 1 -12.93 -0.75 -8.98
CA MET A 1 -13.20 -0.71 -7.52
C MET A 1 -12.17 -1.58 -6.82
N TRP A 2 -11.70 -1.21 -5.63
CA TRP A 2 -10.71 -1.96 -4.83
C TRP A 2 -11.33 -2.50 -3.54
N SER A 3 -10.68 -3.48 -2.91
CA SER A 3 -11.13 -4.09 -1.65
C SER A 3 -10.25 -3.74 -0.44
N VAL A 4 -9.01 -3.33 -0.69
CA VAL A 4 -8.03 -2.93 0.32
C VAL A 4 -7.44 -1.59 -0.10
N ASP A 5 -7.56 -0.59 0.76
CA ASP A 5 -6.91 0.70 0.58
C ASP A 5 -5.64 0.76 1.45
N SER A 6 -4.50 1.00 0.82
CA SER A 6 -3.20 1.17 1.48
C SER A 6 -3.08 2.53 2.20
N ILE A 7 -3.88 3.51 1.80
CA ILE A 7 -3.85 4.90 2.27
C ILE A 7 -2.50 5.57 1.94
N ASP A 8 -1.76 5.04 0.96
CA ASP A 8 -0.43 5.49 0.56
C ASP A 8 -0.39 6.88 -0.12
N TYR A 9 -1.57 7.44 -0.43
CA TYR A 9 -1.70 8.82 -0.88
C TYR A 9 -1.36 9.84 0.24
N ARG A 10 -1.41 9.43 1.52
CA ARG A 10 -1.04 10.24 2.70
C ARG A 10 0.47 10.13 3.01
N PRO A 11 1.05 11.09 3.77
CA PRO A 11 2.45 11.03 4.19
C PRO A 11 2.66 9.96 5.28
N LEU A 12 2.75 8.70 4.86
CA LEU A 12 2.92 7.53 5.73
C LEU A 12 4.32 6.92 5.57
N THR A 13 4.81 6.28 6.64
CA THR A 13 5.99 5.42 6.55
C THR A 13 5.64 4.13 5.78
N SER A 14 6.65 3.49 5.17
CA SER A 14 6.46 2.20 4.50
C SER A 14 5.86 1.15 5.42
N GLN A 15 6.22 1.15 6.72
CA GLN A 15 5.65 0.21 7.69
C GLN A 15 4.15 0.42 7.92
N GLN A 16 3.69 1.67 7.94
CA GLN A 16 2.26 1.97 8.06
C GLN A 16 1.50 1.50 6.81
N ILE A 17 2.06 1.70 5.61
CA ILE A 17 1.48 1.21 4.35
C ILE A 17 1.36 -0.32 4.38
N ILE A 18 2.44 -1.03 4.74
CA ILE A 18 2.45 -2.49 4.89
C ILE A 18 1.35 -2.92 5.87
N ASN A 19 1.28 -2.31 7.06
CA ASN A 19 0.29 -2.67 8.07
C ASN A 19 -1.16 -2.42 7.60
N ASN A 20 -1.41 -1.34 6.86
CA ASN A 20 -2.74 -1.05 6.31
C ASN A 20 -3.20 -2.12 5.31
N VAL A 21 -2.27 -2.61 4.48
CA VAL A 21 -2.52 -3.67 3.50
C VAL A 21 -2.68 -5.01 4.21
N MET A 22 -1.65 -5.46 4.95
CA MET A 22 -1.57 -6.81 5.51
C MET A 22 -2.69 -7.14 6.52
N ARG A 23 -3.25 -6.14 7.20
CA ARG A 23 -4.38 -6.35 8.13
C ARG A 23 -5.72 -6.58 7.44
N ARG A 24 -5.83 -6.33 6.13
CA ARG A 24 -7.11 -6.30 5.40
C ARG A 24 -7.14 -7.23 4.18
N VAL A 25 -5.99 -7.65 3.69
CA VAL A 25 -5.89 -8.60 2.57
C VAL A 25 -6.55 -9.93 2.91
N LYS A 26 -7.19 -10.52 1.90
CA LYS A 26 -7.81 -11.84 1.93
C LYS A 26 -7.74 -12.45 0.53
N PRO A 27 -7.91 -13.77 0.35
CA PRO A 27 -7.95 -14.39 -0.97
C PRO A 27 -8.94 -13.66 -1.90
N GLY A 28 -8.49 -13.34 -3.12
CA GLY A 28 -9.25 -12.56 -4.11
C GLY A 28 -9.25 -11.04 -3.88
N GLY A 29 -8.48 -10.52 -2.92
CA GLY A 29 -8.38 -9.09 -2.65
C GLY A 29 -7.67 -8.29 -3.75
N ILE A 30 -8.21 -7.11 -4.06
CA ILE A 30 -7.61 -6.08 -4.91
C ILE A 30 -7.13 -4.93 -4.01
N VAL A 31 -5.84 -4.60 -4.07
CA VAL A 31 -5.19 -3.53 -3.29
C VAL A 31 -5.03 -2.27 -4.16
N LEU A 32 -5.44 -1.11 -3.64
CA LEU A 32 -5.17 0.19 -4.26
C LEU A 32 -3.84 0.78 -3.76
N MET A 33 -3.03 1.26 -4.70
CA MET A 33 -1.73 1.92 -4.50
C MET A 33 -1.61 3.08 -5.49
N HIS A 34 -0.72 4.05 -5.23
CA HIS A 34 -0.46 5.21 -6.09
C HIS A 34 1.04 5.39 -6.36
N ASP A 35 1.40 5.58 -7.63
CA ASP A 35 2.76 5.87 -8.10
C ASP A 35 2.93 7.30 -8.66
N GLY A 36 1.85 8.10 -8.68
CA GLY A 36 1.83 9.48 -9.17
C GLY A 36 1.59 10.55 -8.09
N GLY A 37 1.75 11.83 -8.47
CA GLY A 37 1.35 12.98 -7.65
C GLY A 37 2.31 13.37 -6.53
N GLY A 38 3.62 13.20 -6.71
CA GLY A 38 4.67 13.65 -5.77
C GLY A 38 5.67 12.56 -5.37
N ASN A 39 6.35 12.74 -4.24
CA ASN A 39 7.30 11.74 -3.72
C ASN A 39 6.54 10.52 -3.18
N ARG A 40 6.68 9.38 -3.86
CA ARG A 40 6.10 8.07 -3.49
C ARG A 40 7.14 7.06 -3.02
N SER A 41 8.32 7.50 -2.57
CA SER A 41 9.39 6.60 -2.09
C SER A 41 8.94 5.64 -1.00
N SER A 42 8.06 6.07 -0.09
CA SER A 42 7.50 5.20 0.96
C SER A 42 6.62 4.08 0.40
N THR A 43 5.81 4.36 -0.63
CA THR A 43 5.01 3.36 -1.37
C THR A 43 5.93 2.36 -2.07
N VAL A 44 6.91 2.84 -2.83
CA VAL A 44 7.86 2.00 -3.58
C VAL A 44 8.65 1.10 -2.62
N LYS A 45 9.09 1.63 -1.48
CA LYS A 45 9.80 0.86 -0.45
C LYS A 45 8.91 -0.17 0.25
N ALA A 46 7.60 0.05 0.34
CA ALA A 46 6.67 -0.92 0.92
C ALA A 46 6.40 -2.10 -0.03
N LEU A 47 6.39 -1.86 -1.35
CA LEU A 47 5.96 -2.85 -2.35
C LEU A 47 6.69 -4.21 -2.25
N PRO A 48 8.03 -4.29 -2.12
CA PRO A 48 8.72 -5.58 -1.99
C PRO A 48 8.30 -6.40 -0.77
N GLN A 49 7.93 -5.75 0.33
CA GLN A 49 7.48 -6.43 1.55
C GLN A 49 6.03 -6.92 1.44
N ILE A 50 5.23 -6.34 0.54
CA ILE A 50 3.82 -6.71 0.31
C ILE A 50 3.70 -7.91 -0.63
N ILE A 51 4.62 -8.05 -1.59
CA ILE A 51 4.57 -9.09 -2.64
C ILE A 51 5.43 -10.33 -2.35
N ALA A 52 6.30 -10.28 -1.34
CA ALA A 52 7.22 -11.36 -0.98
C ALA A 52 6.53 -12.50 -0.20
#